data_AF-A0A150A9C2-F1
#
_entry.id   AF-A0A150A9C2-F1
#
_cell.length_a   1.000
_cell.length_b   1.000
_cell.length_c   1.000
_cell.angle_alpha   90.00
_cell.angle_beta   90.00
_cell.angle_gamma   90.00
#
_symmetry.space_group_name_H-M   'P 1'
#
loop_
_entity.id
_entity.type
_entity.pdbx_description
1 polymer ?
#
loop_
_entity_poly.entity_id
_entity_poly.type
_entity_poly.pdbx_seq_one_letter_code
_entity_poly.pdbx_strand_id
1 'polypeptide(L)'
;MVTNSTKILENDTIVVELEYYGWLCPCPQWITKKNKIIYESTNAVNKDKDLSLFWNIKPANDSLPSPFDLTDDMENLRFKFTGQFYVNPQFLGDEGEKEPAKTLLYYSVKHLK
;
A
#
# COMPACT_ATOMS: atom_id res chain seq x y z
N MET A 1 -9.88 5.68 27.78
CA MET A 1 -9.78 5.08 26.43
C MET A 1 -8.32 5.07 26.05
N VAL A 2 -7.68 3.90 25.97
CA VAL A 2 -6.29 3.80 25.47
C VAL A 2 -6.21 2.53 24.64
N THR A 3 -6.59 2.61 23.36
CA THR A 3 -6.18 1.59 22.39
C THR A 3 -4.75 1.93 21.98
N ASN A 4 -3.80 1.61 22.85
CA ASN A 4 -2.39 1.60 22.49
C ASN A 4 -2.18 0.38 21.57
N SER A 5 -2.59 0.49 20.31
CA SER A 5 -2.08 -0.42 19.29
C SER A 5 -0.63 -0.01 19.06
N THR A 6 0.28 -0.59 19.82
CA THR A 6 1.72 -0.38 19.63
C THR A 6 2.01 -0.73 18.18
N LYS A 7 2.42 0.27 17.40
CA LYS A 7 2.80 0.13 16.00
C LYS A 7 4.12 -0.66 15.96
N ILE A 8 4.02 -1.99 15.98
CA ILE A 8 5.18 -2.89 15.95
C ILE A 8 5.49 -3.24 14.50
N LEU A 9 6.75 -3.11 14.11
CA LEU A 9 7.24 -3.51 12.79
C LEU A 9 7.69 -4.97 12.81
N GLU A 10 7.50 -5.66 11.69
CA GLU A 10 8.15 -6.94 11.42
C GLU A 10 9.67 -6.75 11.36
N ASN A 11 10.43 -7.78 11.73
CA ASN A 11 11.90 -7.70 11.73
C ASN A 11 12.51 -7.64 10.32
N ASP A 12 11.82 -8.21 9.33
CA ASP A 12 12.38 -8.37 7.99
C ASP A 12 12.13 -7.13 7.15
N THR A 13 13.21 -6.55 6.61
CA THR A 13 13.12 -5.54 5.55
C THR A 13 12.87 -6.24 4.22
N ILE A 14 11.82 -5.83 3.54
CA ILE A 14 11.45 -6.35 2.22
C ILE A 14 11.72 -5.34 1.13
N VAL A 15 11.92 -5.86 -0.08
CA VAL A 15 11.99 -5.09 -1.32
C VAL A 15 10.90 -5.59 -2.25
N VAL A 16 10.00 -4.70 -2.66
CA VAL A 16 8.81 -5.08 -3.43
C VAL A 16 8.49 -4.06 -4.51
N GLU A 17 8.04 -4.56 -5.66
CA GLU A 17 7.49 -3.73 -6.73
C GLU A 17 5.97 -3.68 -6.59
N LEU A 18 5.45 -2.45 -6.52
CA LEU A 18 4.03 -2.19 -6.43
C LEU A 18 3.61 -1.26 -7.56
N GLU A 19 2.40 -1.47 -8.04
CA GLU A 19 1.71 -0.60 -8.97
C GLU A 19 0.59 0.12 -8.24
N TYR A 20 0.42 1.40 -8.53
CA TYR A 20 -0.72 2.16 -8.06
C TYR A 20 -1.91 1.95 -8.98
N TYR A 21 -3.00 1.43 -8.43
CA TYR A 21 -4.20 1.12 -9.20
C TYR A 21 -5.13 2.34 -9.39
N GLY A 22 -5.01 3.37 -8.53
CA GLY A 22 -5.65 4.68 -8.74
C GLY A 22 -7.18 4.69 -8.73
N TRP A 23 -7.82 4.02 -7.76
CA TRP A 23 -9.27 4.15 -7.60
C TRP A 23 -9.67 5.54 -7.10
N LEU A 24 -10.85 6.03 -7.51
CA LEU A 24 -11.45 7.25 -6.94
C LEU A 24 -12.13 6.98 -5.57
N CYS A 25 -11.51 6.15 -4.73
CA CYS A 25 -12.01 5.71 -3.44
C CYS A 25 -10.87 5.72 -2.44
N PRO A 26 -11.06 6.13 -1.19
CA PRO A 26 -9.95 6.31 -0.28
C PRO A 26 -9.56 4.99 0.42
N CYS A 27 -9.32 3.94 -0.37
CA CYS A 27 -8.96 2.57 0.04
C CYS A 27 -7.47 2.27 -0.25
N PRO A 28 -6.89 1.12 0.14
CA PRO A 28 -5.53 0.77 -0.25
C PRO A 28 -5.49 0.56 -1.77
N GLN A 29 -4.48 1.10 -2.43
CA GLN A 29 -4.43 1.15 -3.90
C GLN A 29 -3.13 0.58 -4.48
N TRP A 30 -2.27 0.06 -3.63
CA TRP A 30 -0.97 -0.46 -4.04
C TRP A 30 -1.04 -1.97 -4.16
N ILE A 31 -0.68 -2.49 -5.32
CA ILE A 31 -0.85 -3.90 -5.63
C ILE A 31 0.41 -4.49 -6.24
N THR A 32 0.72 -5.74 -5.88
CA THR A 32 1.79 -6.49 -6.54
C THR A 32 1.32 -6.99 -7.90
N LYS A 33 2.24 -7.24 -8.83
CA LYS A 33 1.90 -7.84 -10.13
C LYS A 33 1.11 -9.14 -10.01
N LYS A 34 1.48 -10.00 -9.05
CA LYS A 34 0.77 -11.27 -8.80
C LYS A 34 -0.66 -11.03 -8.35
N ASN A 35 -0.86 -10.14 -7.38
CA ASN A 35 -2.19 -9.82 -6.86
C ASN A 35 -3.06 -9.14 -7.91
N LYS A 36 -2.47 -8.30 -8.78
CA LYS A 36 -3.18 -7.66 -9.90
C LYS A 36 -3.75 -8.69 -10.86
N ILE A 37 -2.95 -9.69 -11.25
CA ILE A 37 -3.42 -10.80 -12.11
C ILE A 37 -4.59 -11.53 -11.46
N ILE A 38 -4.51 -11.82 -10.16
CA ILE A 38 -5.61 -12.47 -9.42
C ILE A 38 -6.86 -11.58 -9.46
N TYR A 39 -6.72 -10.32 -9.08
CA TYR A 39 -7.80 -9.33 -9.04
C TYR A 39 -8.51 -9.16 -10.39
N GLU A 40 -7.74 -9.07 -11.48
CA GLU A 40 -8.28 -8.93 -12.84
C GLU A 40 -8.89 -10.23 -13.38
N SER A 41 -8.44 -11.40 -12.91
CA SER A 41 -8.97 -12.70 -13.31
C SER A 41 -10.29 -13.07 -12.62
N THR A 42 -10.60 -12.47 -11.47
CA THR A 42 -11.88 -12.66 -10.77
C THR A 42 -13.01 -12.01 -11.58
N ASN A 43 -13.86 -12.83 -12.21
CA ASN A 43 -14.99 -12.38 -13.02
C ASN A 43 -15.85 -11.32 -12.30
N ALA A 44 -16.14 -10.23 -13.01
CA ALA A 44 -16.70 -8.94 -12.59
C ALA A 44 -18.06 -8.93 -11.85
N VAL A 45 -18.58 -10.07 -11.37
CA VAL A 45 -19.93 -10.20 -10.80
C VAL A 45 -19.96 -9.95 -9.28
N ASN A 46 -18.86 -10.16 -8.57
CA ASN A 46 -18.71 -9.83 -7.15
C ASN A 46 -17.56 -8.83 -6.95
N LYS A 47 -17.70 -7.63 -7.53
CA LYS A 47 -16.78 -6.49 -7.30
C LYS A 47 -16.92 -5.86 -5.91
N ASP A 48 -17.39 -6.62 -4.92
CA ASP A 48 -17.04 -6.35 -3.53
C ASP A 48 -15.57 -6.75 -3.34
N LYS A 49 -14.74 -5.90 -3.95
CA LYS A 49 -13.41 -5.46 -3.59
C LYS A 49 -12.70 -6.44 -2.66
N ASP A 50 -11.97 -7.39 -3.23
CA ASP A 50 -10.94 -8.11 -2.48
C ASP A 50 -9.77 -7.14 -2.17
N LEU A 51 -10.06 -6.15 -1.32
CA LEU A 51 -9.12 -5.14 -0.85
C LEU A 51 -7.97 -5.78 -0.06
N SER A 52 -8.10 -7.05 0.34
CA SER A 52 -7.02 -7.82 0.96
C SER A 52 -5.81 -8.00 0.03
N LEU A 53 -6.03 -7.91 -1.28
CA LEU A 53 -4.98 -7.96 -2.30
C LEU A 53 -4.17 -6.66 -2.39
N PHE A 54 -4.70 -5.56 -1.84
CA PHE A 54 -4.13 -4.22 -1.90
C PHE A 54 -3.49 -3.85 -0.57
N TRP A 55 -2.42 -3.08 -0.67
CA TRP A 55 -1.63 -2.64 0.46
C TRP A 55 -1.74 -1.13 0.63
N ASN A 56 -1.56 -0.73 1.88
CA ASN A 56 -1.29 0.64 2.25
C ASN A 56 0.21 0.84 2.31
N ILE A 57 0.69 2.02 1.89
CA ILE A 57 2.08 2.40 2.04
C ILE A 57 2.15 3.75 2.74
N LYS A 58 3.06 3.84 3.71
CA LYS A 58 3.34 5.08 4.43
C LYS A 58 4.85 5.31 4.47
N PRO A 59 5.32 6.57 4.37
CA PRO A 59 6.72 6.87 4.61
C PRO A 59 7.07 6.57 6.07
N ALA A 60 8.28 6.10 6.32
CA ALA A 60 8.78 5.92 7.69
C ALA A 60 9.02 7.24 8.44
N ASN A 61 9.19 8.34 7.72
CA ASN A 61 9.35 9.69 8.25
C ASN A 61 9.02 10.74 7.18
N ASP A 62 8.79 11.97 7.61
CA ASP A 62 8.36 13.08 6.74
C ASP A 62 9.43 13.57 5.76
N SER A 63 10.67 13.08 5.86
CA SER A 63 11.76 13.45 4.94
C SER A 63 11.78 12.60 3.67
N LEU A 64 10.96 11.55 3.59
CA LEU A 64 10.90 10.67 2.43
C LEU A 64 9.92 11.23 1.37
N PRO A 65 10.31 11.22 0.08
CA PRO A 65 9.45 11.74 -0.98
C PRO A 65 8.21 10.87 -1.16
N SER A 66 7.09 11.49 -1.53
CA SER A 66 5.92 10.75 -2.00
C SER A 66 6.27 10.02 -3.30
N PRO A 67 5.75 8.81 -3.55
CA PRO A 67 5.94 8.14 -4.84
C PRO A 67 5.53 9.04 -6.02
N PHE A 68 4.48 9.84 -5.84
CA PHE A 68 3.97 10.76 -6.87
C PHE A 68 4.88 11.96 -7.14
N ASP A 69 5.82 12.27 -6.24
CA ASP A 69 6.81 13.34 -6.47
C ASP A 69 7.96 12.87 -7.36
N LEU A 70 8.07 11.56 -7.62
CA LEU A 70 9.20 10.97 -8.35
C LEU A 70 8.97 10.85 -9.86
N THR A 71 7.77 11.16 -10.35
CA THR A 71 7.41 11.01 -11.76
C THR A 71 6.24 11.92 -12.15
N ASP A 72 6.34 12.49 -13.36
CA ASP A 72 5.21 13.17 -14.02
C ASP A 72 4.36 12.19 -14.86
N ASP A 73 4.81 10.94 -15.00
CA ASP A 73 4.13 9.88 -15.73
C ASP A 73 2.96 9.32 -14.90
N MET A 74 1.75 9.81 -15.21
CA MET A 74 0.51 9.38 -14.59
C MET A 74 -0.04 8.07 -15.18
N GLU A 75 0.55 7.55 -16.25
CA GLU A 75 0.13 6.31 -16.91
C GLU A 75 0.91 5.10 -16.38
N ASN A 76 2.17 5.29 -15.99
CA ASN A 76 3.02 4.24 -15.43
C ASN A 76 3.43 4.52 -13.97
N LEU A 77 2.51 4.22 -13.05
CA LEU A 77 2.71 4.40 -11.61
C LEU A 77 3.24 3.12 -10.95
N ARG A 78 4.38 2.63 -11.43
CA ARG A 78 5.10 1.47 -10.87
C ARG A 78 6.32 1.92 -10.07
N PHE A 79 6.45 1.38 -8.87
CA PHE A 79 7.50 1.79 -7.94
C PHE A 79 8.08 0.59 -7.21
N LYS A 80 9.37 0.70 -6.89
CA LYS A 80 10.08 -0.24 -6.03
C LYS A 80 10.20 0.35 -4.64
N PHE A 81 9.62 -0.31 -3.65
CA PHE A 81 9.66 0.06 -2.25
C PHE A 81 10.63 -0.84 -1.49
N THR A 82 11.35 -0.25 -0.55
CA THR A 82 12.11 -0.98 0.49
C THR A 82 11.59 -0.56 1.85
N GLY A 83 11.19 -1.51 2.70
CA GLY A 83 10.55 -1.18 3.98
C GLY A 83 10.22 -2.39 4.84
N GLN A 84 9.48 -2.15 5.92
CA GLN A 84 8.97 -3.19 6.83
C GLN A 84 7.46 -3.07 6.98
N PHE A 85 6.78 -4.20 7.13
CA PHE A 85 5.35 -4.19 7.44
C PHE A 85 5.12 -3.93 8.92
N TYR A 86 3.98 -3.34 9.24
CA TYR A 86 3.44 -3.48 10.59
C TYR A 86 2.97 -4.92 10.82
N VAL A 87 3.28 -5.46 12.01
CA VAL A 87 2.83 -6.80 12.44
C VAL A 87 1.31 -6.91 12.39
N ASN A 88 0.62 -5.85 12.80
CA ASN A 88 -0.83 -5.78 12.76
C ASN A 88 -1.28 -4.90 11.58
N PRO A 89 -2.33 -5.30 10.83
CA PRO A 89 -3.00 -4.45 9.87
C PRO A 89 -3.36 -3.08 10.47
N GLN A 90 -3.21 -2.01 9.67
CA GLN A 90 -3.49 -0.65 10.11
C GLN A 90 -4.72 -0.10 9.40
N PHE A 91 -5.47 0.75 10.10
CA PHE A 91 -6.55 1.53 9.52
C PHE A 91 -5.97 2.58 8.53
N LEU A 92 -6.66 2.78 7.42
CA LEU A 92 -6.20 3.69 6.35
C LEU A 92 -6.37 5.17 6.72
N GLY A 93 -7.41 5.50 7.47
CA GLY A 93 -7.61 6.83 8.05
C GLY A 93 -7.07 6.90 9.47
N ASP A 94 -6.65 8.09 9.89
CA ASP A 94 -6.16 8.32 11.26
C ASP A 94 -7.29 8.20 12.31
N GLU A 95 -8.56 8.23 11.86
CA GLU A 95 -9.76 8.14 12.71
C GLU A 95 -10.52 6.80 12.60
N GLY A 96 -9.89 5.74 12.05
CA GLY A 96 -10.48 4.39 12.08
C GLY A 96 -11.64 4.17 11.10
N GLU A 97 -11.86 5.07 10.15
CA GLU A 97 -13.03 5.09 9.27
C GLU A 97 -13.08 3.98 8.20
N LYS A 98 -12.06 3.11 8.09
CA LYS A 98 -11.92 2.17 6.96
C LYS A 98 -11.34 0.82 7.37
N GLU A 99 -11.62 -0.21 6.59
CA GLU A 99 -11.13 -1.57 6.85
C GLU A 99 -9.59 -1.62 7.01
N PRO A 100 -9.08 -2.45 7.93
CA PRO A 100 -7.66 -2.55 8.19
C PRO A 100 -6.95 -3.21 7.01
N ALA A 101 -5.82 -2.64 6.60
CA ALA A 101 -5.03 -3.13 5.48
C ALA A 101 -3.59 -3.42 5.88
N LYS A 102 -2.97 -4.37 5.17
CA LYS A 102 -1.54 -4.61 5.30
C LYS A 102 -0.81 -3.32 4.93
N THR A 103 -0.01 -2.81 5.85
CA THR A 103 0.63 -1.50 5.71
C THR A 103 2.15 -1.66 5.72
N LEU A 104 2.78 -1.26 4.62
CA LEU A 104 4.22 -1.20 4.47
C LEU A 104 4.72 0.20 4.83
N LEU A 105 5.62 0.27 5.80
CA LEU A 105 6.36 1.47 6.14
C LEU A 105 7.65 1.48 5.32
N TYR A 106 7.75 2.37 4.32
CA TYR A 106 8.90 2.39 3.42
C TYR A 106 10.01 3.33 3.92
N TYR A 107 11.25 2.91 3.69
CA TYR A 107 12.49 3.66 3.94
C TYR A 107 13.08 4.22 2.64
N SER A 108 12.74 3.63 1.51
CA SER A 108 13.07 4.16 0.20
C SER A 108 12.03 3.75 -0.83
N VAL A 109 11.88 4.60 -1.85
CA VAL A 109 11.02 4.38 -3.00
C VAL A 109 11.74 4.84 -4.26
N LYS A 110 11.55 4.11 -5.36
CA LYS A 110 12.11 4.45 -6.67
C LYS A 110 11.07 4.19 -7.76
N HIS A 111 10.86 5.15 -8.65
CA HIS A 111 10.03 4.96 -9.85
C HIS A 111 10.67 3.95 -10.81
N LEU A 112 9.86 3.03 -11.34
CA LEU A 112 10.25 2.02 -12.30
C LEU A 112 9.72 2.45 -13.68
N LYS A 113 10.63 2.96 -14.51
CA LYS A 113 10.35 3.28 -15.91
C LYS A 113 10.15 2.03 -16.75
#